data_AF-W6TTH4-F1
#
_entry.id   AF-W6TTH4-F1
#
_cell.length_a   1.000
_cell.length_b   1.000
_cell.length_c   1.000
_cell.angle_alpha   90.00
_cell.angle_beta   90.00
_cell.angle_gamma   90.00
#
_symmetry.space_group_name_H-M   'P 1'
#
loop_
_entity.id
_entity.type
_entity.pdbx_description
1 polymer ?
#
loop_
_entity_poly.entity_id
_entity_poly.type
_entity_poly.pdbx_seq_one_letter_code
_entity_poly.pdbx_strand_id
1 'polypeptide(L)'
;MDRKKIDNVTLRIGVPVFSFFIIFFAFKIYNNRSLSLSNSFSGVIDKVRYEEPKHLPYITIAGKEYDVFHYYWGQDTLAVGDSVMKKKGTLDLILFKN
;
A
#
# COMPACT_ATOMS: atom_id res chain seq x y z
N MET A 1 -13.00 -39.97 18.95
CA MET A 1 -11.88 -39.00 18.85
C MET A 1 -12.03 -38.02 20.01
N ASP A 2 -11.08 -38.01 20.93
CA ASP A 2 -11.20 -37.40 22.26
C ASP A 2 -10.99 -35.88 22.20
N ARG A 3 -12.05 -35.09 22.49
CA ARG A 3 -12.07 -33.62 22.29
C ARG A 3 -10.94 -32.92 23.06
N LYS A 4 -10.56 -33.42 24.25
CA LYS A 4 -9.47 -32.87 25.08
C LYS A 4 -8.09 -32.90 24.41
N LYS A 5 -7.87 -33.82 23.47
CA LYS A 5 -6.59 -33.95 22.75
C LYS A 5 -6.52 -32.94 21.59
N ILE A 6 -7.67 -32.57 21.02
CA ILE A 6 -7.79 -31.60 19.93
C ILE A 6 -7.55 -30.18 20.47
N ASP A 7 -8.12 -29.84 21.64
CA ASP A 7 -7.98 -28.51 22.25
C ASP A 7 -6.52 -28.15 22.56
N ASN A 8 -5.74 -29.12 23.04
CA ASN A 8 -4.32 -28.94 23.32
C ASN A 8 -3.45 -28.80 22.07
N VAL A 9 -3.83 -29.44 20.95
CA VAL A 9 -3.10 -29.32 19.68
C VAL A 9 -3.39 -27.97 19.02
N THR A 10 -4.66 -27.53 19.04
CA THR A 10 -5.07 -26.21 18.54
C THR A 10 -4.39 -25.09 19.33
N LEU A 11 -4.29 -25.20 20.65
CA LEU A 11 -3.62 -24.19 21.47
C LEU A 11 -2.10 -24.14 21.21
N ARG A 12 -1.45 -25.31 21.03
CA ARG A 12 0.01 -25.40 20.87
C ARG A 12 0.51 -25.00 19.49
N ILE A 13 -0.29 -25.21 18.43
CA ILE A 13 0.14 -24.97 17.05
C ILE A 13 -0.64 -23.80 16.42
N GLY A 14 -1.94 -23.69 16.70
CA GLY A 14 -2.79 -22.65 16.13
C GLY A 14 -2.44 -21.25 16.64
N VAL A 15 -2.18 -21.10 17.95
CA VAL A 15 -1.89 -19.79 18.55
C VAL A 15 -0.57 -19.20 18.03
N PRO A 16 0.56 -19.94 17.96
CA PRO A 16 1.81 -19.41 17.41
C PRO A 16 1.70 -19.04 15.93
N VAL A 17 1.03 -19.88 15.12
CA VAL A 17 0.84 -19.61 13.69
C VAL A 17 -0.01 -18.35 13.49
N PHE A 18 -1.12 -18.22 14.21
CA PHE A 18 -1.97 -17.04 14.14
C PHE A 18 -1.24 -15.76 14.58
N SER A 19 -0.46 -15.85 15.67
CA SER A 19 0.37 -14.74 16.16
C SER A 19 1.42 -14.31 15.14
N PHE A 20 2.08 -15.29 14.48
CA PHE A 20 3.03 -15.01 13.40
C PHE A 20 2.38 -14.27 12.24
N PHE A 21 1.18 -14.68 11.81
CA PHE A 21 0.46 -13.97 10.75
C PHE A 21 0.16 -12.52 11.13
N ILE A 22 -0.33 -12.27 12.36
CA ILE A 22 -0.59 -10.89 12.83
C ILE A 22 0.68 -10.04 12.76
N ILE A 23 1.80 -10.55 13.29
CA ILE A 23 3.07 -9.83 13.30
C ILE A 23 3.58 -9.58 11.87
N PHE A 24 3.49 -10.59 11.01
CA PHE A 24 3.90 -10.48 9.60
C PHE A 24 3.09 -9.41 8.85
N PHE A 25 1.76 -9.40 9.02
CA PHE A 25 0.90 -8.39 8.44
C PHE A 25 1.22 -6.99 8.98
N ALA A 26 1.40 -6.86 10.30
CA ALA A 26 1.79 -5.59 10.92
C ALA A 26 3.13 -5.06 10.36
N PHE A 27 4.12 -5.93 10.21
CA PHE A 27 5.43 -5.58 9.66
C PHE A 27 5.35 -5.16 8.18
N LYS A 28 4.56 -5.87 7.36
CA LYS A 28 4.28 -5.51 5.97
C LYS A 28 3.64 -4.11 5.87
N ILE A 29 2.64 -3.83 6.69
CA ILE A 29 1.97 -2.52 6.71
C ILE A 29 2.94 -1.41 7.13
N TYR A 30 3.76 -1.67 8.16
CA TYR A 30 4.75 -0.71 8.65
C TYR A 30 5.79 -0.35 7.58
N ASN A 31 6.39 -1.35 6.93
CA ASN A 31 7.42 -1.12 5.91
C ASN A 31 6.86 -0.39 4.68
N ASN A 32 5.67 -0.77 4.22
CA ASN A 32 5.03 -0.10 3.08
C ASN A 32 4.73 1.37 3.40
N ARG A 33 4.23 1.67 4.61
CA ARG A 33 4.02 3.06 5.04
C ARG A 33 5.32 3.85 5.11
N SER A 34 6.39 3.26 5.62
CA SER A 34 7.70 3.91 5.69
C SER A 34 8.23 4.28 4.30
N LEU A 35 8.11 3.36 3.34
CA LEU A 35 8.46 3.61 1.94
C LEU A 35 7.64 4.76 1.35
N SER A 36 6.31 4.73 1.49
CA SER A 36 5.43 5.79 1.00
C SER A 36 5.73 7.16 1.63
N LEU A 37 6.02 7.21 2.94
CA LEU A 37 6.42 8.41 3.65
C LEU A 37 7.80 8.93 3.21
N SER A 38 8.72 8.05 2.81
CA SER A 38 10.07 8.45 2.40
C SER A 38 10.13 9.09 1.02
N ASN A 39 9.16 8.78 0.15
CA ASN A 39 9.10 9.24 -1.23
C ASN A 39 8.64 10.71 -1.34
N SER A 40 9.25 11.44 -2.27
CA SER A 40 8.78 12.74 -2.74
C SER A 40 8.96 12.84 -4.24
N PHE A 41 7.95 13.37 -4.92
CA PHE A 41 7.97 13.58 -6.36
C PHE A 41 7.03 14.74 -6.72
N SER A 42 7.31 15.37 -7.85
CA SER A 42 6.45 16.40 -8.43
C SER A 42 6.59 16.34 -9.94
N GLY A 43 5.49 16.47 -10.67
CA GLY A 43 5.50 16.50 -12.12
C GLY A 43 4.17 16.13 -12.75
N VAL A 44 4.19 16.01 -14.07
CA VAL A 44 3.04 15.59 -14.88
C VAL A 44 3.01 14.07 -14.98
N ILE A 45 1.83 13.49 -14.89
CA ILE A 45 1.63 12.05 -15.08
C ILE A 45 1.79 11.70 -16.56
N ASP A 46 2.82 10.91 -16.87
CA ASP A 46 3.08 10.39 -18.21
C ASP A 46 2.19 9.17 -18.53
N LYS A 47 1.97 8.32 -17.52
CA LYS A 47 1.19 7.06 -17.64
C LYS A 47 0.50 6.73 -16.32
N VAL A 48 -0.70 6.16 -16.41
CA VAL A 48 -1.42 5.55 -15.28
C VAL A 48 -1.63 4.08 -15.58
N ARG A 49 -1.28 3.21 -14.64
CA ARG A 49 -1.50 1.76 -14.71
C ARG A 49 -2.22 1.31 -13.44
N TYR A 50 -3.20 0.43 -13.59
CA TYR A 50 -3.86 -0.21 -12.46
C TYR A 50 -3.46 -1.67 -12.44
N GLU A 51 -2.84 -2.12 -11.36
CA GLU A 51 -2.40 -3.50 -11.24
C GLU A 51 -3.55 -4.39 -10.74
N GLU A 52 -3.97 -5.35 -11.58
CA GLU A 52 -4.95 -6.36 -11.21
C GLU A 52 -4.35 -7.43 -10.27
N PRO A 53 -5.13 -8.01 -9.35
CA PRO A 53 -6.58 -7.87 -9.16
C PRO A 53 -6.98 -6.75 -8.18
N LYS A 54 -6.02 -6.00 -7.64
CA LYS A 54 -6.24 -5.09 -6.51
C LYS A 54 -6.53 -3.64 -6.92
N HIS A 55 -6.54 -3.35 -8.22
CA HIS A 55 -6.66 -2.00 -8.79
C HIS A 55 -5.70 -1.01 -8.14
N LEU A 56 -4.46 -1.44 -7.87
CA LEU A 56 -3.45 -0.57 -7.26
C LEU A 56 -2.98 0.44 -8.30
N PRO A 57 -3.19 1.75 -8.08
CA PRO A 57 -2.77 2.76 -9.04
C PRO A 57 -1.24 2.95 -8.97
N TYR A 58 -0.62 2.84 -10.13
CA TYR A 58 0.76 3.22 -10.39
C TYR A 58 0.76 4.38 -11.37
N ILE A 59 1.58 5.39 -11.10
CA ILE A 59 1.79 6.52 -12.02
C ILE A 59 3.24 6.57 -12.45
N THR A 60 3.49 6.99 -13.68
CA THR A 60 4.83 7.29 -14.18
C THR A 60 5.01 8.80 -14.30
N ILE A 61 6.08 9.33 -13.73
CA ILE A 61 6.46 10.75 -13.83
C ILE A 61 7.93 10.81 -14.24
N ALA A 62 8.23 11.47 -15.36
CA ALA A 62 9.57 11.57 -15.94
C ALA A 62 10.25 10.18 -16.07
N GLY A 63 9.49 9.17 -16.49
CA GLY A 63 9.97 7.80 -16.68
C GLY A 63 10.20 6.99 -15.39
N LYS A 64 9.90 7.53 -14.21
CA LYS A 64 9.95 6.79 -12.93
C LYS A 64 8.54 6.37 -12.51
N GLU A 65 8.36 5.10 -12.17
CA GLU A 65 7.10 4.57 -11.67
C GLU A 65 6.98 4.76 -10.15
N TYR A 66 5.80 5.18 -9.71
CA TYR A 66 5.45 5.40 -8.32
C TYR A 66 4.17 4.64 -7.99
N ASP A 67 4.24 3.79 -6.96
CA ASP A 67 3.05 3.22 -6.32
C ASP A 67 2.35 4.34 -5.57
N VAL A 68 1.14 4.69 -6.00
CA VAL A 68 0.36 5.72 -5.34
C VAL A 68 -0.72 5.18 -4.44
N PHE A 69 -0.96 3.87 -4.37
CA PHE A 69 -2.05 3.27 -3.59
C PHE A 69 -2.15 3.75 -2.13
N HIS A 70 -1.02 4.06 -1.51
CA HIS A 70 -0.94 4.45 -0.11
C HIS A 70 -1.10 5.96 0.15
N TYR A 71 -1.30 6.77 -0.88
CA TYR A 71 -1.46 8.20 -0.74
C TYR A 71 -2.94 8.62 -0.61
N TYR A 72 -3.17 9.80 -0.02
CA TYR A 72 -4.48 10.43 0.00
C TYR A 72 -4.50 11.54 -1.07
N TRP A 73 -5.35 11.40 -2.10
CA TRP A 73 -5.50 12.42 -3.17
C TRP A 73 -6.96 12.79 -3.49
N GLY A 74 -7.86 12.66 -2.52
CA GLY A 74 -9.29 12.89 -2.72
C GLY A 74 -9.99 11.73 -3.43
N GLN A 75 -11.23 11.94 -3.90
CA GLN A 75 -12.01 10.95 -4.65
C GLN A 75 -11.75 11.00 -6.17
N ASP A 76 -10.76 11.79 -6.59
CA ASP A 76 -10.49 12.02 -8.00
C ASP A 76 -9.69 10.88 -8.63
N THR A 77 -10.07 10.51 -9.85
CA THR A 77 -9.35 9.50 -10.64
C THR A 77 -8.08 10.12 -11.21
N LEU A 78 -6.93 9.46 -11.10
CA LEU A 78 -5.67 9.93 -11.69
C LEU A 78 -5.72 9.75 -13.22
N ALA A 79 -5.39 10.80 -13.96
CA ALA A 79 -5.34 10.76 -15.42
C ALA A 79 -3.96 11.17 -15.96
N VAL A 80 -3.63 10.70 -17.17
CA VAL A 80 -2.45 11.18 -17.89
C VAL A 80 -2.62 12.67 -18.19
N GLY A 81 -1.57 13.45 -17.96
CA GLY A 81 -1.60 14.92 -18.11
C GLY A 81 -1.95 15.68 -16.83
N ASP A 82 -2.51 15.02 -15.80
CA ASP A 82 -2.66 15.63 -14.49
C ASP A 82 -1.28 15.93 -13.88
N SER A 83 -1.18 17.03 -13.13
CA SER A 83 0.03 17.34 -12.36
C SER A 83 -0.13 16.88 -10.92
N VAL A 84 0.90 16.28 -10.35
CA VAL A 84 0.88 15.78 -8.97
C VAL A 84 2.09 16.23 -8.18
N MET A 85 1.90 16.36 -6.87
CA MET A 85 2.97 16.66 -5.93
C MET A 85 2.82 15.85 -4.65
N LYS A 86 3.89 15.12 -4.29
CA LYS A 86 4.03 14.36 -3.06
C LYS A 86 5.14 14.95 -2.19
N LYS A 87 4.77 15.45 -1.00
CA LYS A 87 5.74 15.93 -0.01
C LYS A 87 6.31 14.76 0.81
N LYS A 88 7.62 14.76 1.02
CA LYS A 88 8.30 13.80 1.91
C LYS A 88 7.73 13.88 3.33
N GLY A 89 7.58 12.73 3.98
CA GLY A 89 7.11 12.60 5.36
C GLY A 89 5.60 12.72 5.54
N THR A 90 4.83 12.80 4.46
CA THR A 90 3.35 12.87 4.49
C THR A 90 2.77 11.73 3.67
N LEU A 91 1.48 11.42 3.83
CA LEU A 91 0.74 10.56 2.90
C LEU A 91 -0.05 11.36 1.86
N ASP A 92 -0.05 12.69 1.99
CA ASP A 92 -0.83 13.56 1.11
C ASP A 92 -0.20 13.67 -0.27
N LEU A 93 -1.01 13.43 -1.29
CA LEU A 93 -0.69 13.64 -2.69
C LEU A 93 -1.63 14.73 -3.22
N ILE A 94 -1.05 15.86 -3.60
CA ILE A 94 -1.80 16.98 -4.16
C ILE A 94 -1.95 16.73 -5.64
N LEU A 95 -3.19 16.72 -6.13
CA LEU A 95 -3.55 16.53 -7.52
C LEU A 95 -4.02 17.86 -8.11
N PHE A 96 -3.47 18.23 -9.26
CA PHE A 96 -3.87 19.37 -10.05
C PHE A 96 -4.42 18.86 -11.38
N LYS A 97 -5.72 19.06 -11.58
CA LYS A 97 -6.45 18.64 -12.78
C LYS A 97 -6.13 19.55 -13.96
N ASN A 98 -5.96 18.95 -15.12
CA ASN A 98 -5.85 19.65 -16.40
C ASN A 98 -7.19 19.65 -17.15
#